data_AF-A0A4P8WMJ3-F1
#
_entry.id   AF-A0A4P8WMJ3-F1
#
_cell.length_a   1.000
_cell.length_b   1.000
_cell.length_c   1.000
_cell.angle_alpha   90.00
_cell.angle_beta   90.00
_cell.angle_gamma   90.00
#
_symmetry.space_group_name_H-M   'P 1'
#
loop_
_entity.id
_entity.type
_entity.pdbx_description
1 polymer ?
#
loop_
_entity_poly.entity_id
_entity_poly.type
_entity_poly.pdbx_seq_one_letter_code
_entity_poly.pdbx_strand_id
1 'polypeptide(L)'
;MASRRTVIGASGSMLFGSVLSGCLSDSDTLLAELLQVKGISVRWKHENRTYSDQILQLHSDDEGEVTGQVATEYDQMVSSPTDVTVSKEMQEMLESEFNDVRYVIGVCGDDIGDGEYGCRNAPTPREDFNSVQFGDRADVKIDNNLIDVKDVESGDVEDWNTDISEFEWSERNAEHGQ
;
A
#
# COMPACT_ATOMS: atom_id res chain seq x y z
N MET A 1 -7.31 -75.44 -18.73
CA MET A 1 -8.70 -74.95 -18.59
C MET A 1 -8.75 -73.93 -17.46
N ALA A 2 -9.51 -72.87 -17.67
CA ALA A 2 -9.40 -71.57 -17.03
C ALA A 2 -10.14 -71.46 -15.68
N SER A 3 -9.65 -70.57 -14.82
CA SER A 3 -10.48 -69.76 -13.90
C SER A 3 -9.60 -68.61 -13.37
N ARG A 4 -9.33 -67.58 -14.19
CA ARG A 4 -10.00 -66.27 -14.23
C ARG A 4 -10.12 -65.59 -12.86
N ARG A 5 -9.09 -64.80 -12.53
CA ARG A 5 -9.10 -63.80 -11.46
C ARG A 5 -9.96 -62.61 -11.87
N THR A 6 -10.86 -62.24 -10.97
CA THR A 6 -11.73 -61.08 -11.00
C THR A 6 -10.91 -59.78 -10.93
N VAL A 7 -11.06 -58.90 -11.91
CA VAL A 7 -10.76 -57.47 -11.77
C VAL A 7 -12.04 -56.72 -12.08
N ILE A 8 -12.56 -56.04 -11.07
CA ILE A 8 -13.76 -55.23 -11.10
C ILE A 8 -13.45 -53.99 -11.93
N GLY A 9 -14.15 -53.83 -13.05
CA GLY A 9 -14.28 -52.55 -13.74
C GLY A 9 -15.31 -51.70 -13.01
N ALA A 10 -14.89 -50.55 -12.49
CA ALA A 10 -15.77 -49.48 -12.05
C ALA A 10 -15.42 -48.24 -12.87
N SER A 11 -16.09 -48.10 -14.01
CA SER A 11 -16.15 -46.89 -14.80
C SER A 11 -17.12 -45.93 -14.11
N GLY A 12 -16.61 -44.99 -13.32
CA GLY A 12 -17.38 -43.94 -12.67
C GLY A 12 -17.14 -42.60 -13.36
N SER A 13 -18.18 -42.11 -14.02
CA SER A 13 -18.23 -40.87 -14.81
C SER A 13 -17.80 -39.65 -14.01
N MET A 14 -16.73 -38.97 -14.42
CA MET A 14 -16.44 -37.61 -13.96
C MET A 14 -17.44 -36.65 -14.62
N LEU A 15 -18.40 -36.19 -13.83
CA LEU A 15 -19.21 -35.02 -14.15
C LEU A 15 -18.29 -33.80 -14.07
N PHE A 16 -17.85 -33.29 -15.22
CA PHE A 16 -17.27 -31.96 -15.33
C PHE A 16 -18.38 -30.95 -15.08
N GLY A 17 -18.59 -30.61 -13.81
CA GLY A 17 -19.33 -29.43 -13.41
C GLY A 17 -18.46 -28.21 -13.68
N SER A 18 -18.56 -27.65 -14.87
CA SER A 18 -18.01 -26.35 -15.20
C SER A 18 -18.77 -25.30 -14.40
N VAL A 19 -18.25 -24.95 -13.22
CA VAL A 19 -18.66 -23.76 -12.48
C VAL A 19 -18.09 -22.57 -13.27
N LEU A 20 -18.87 -22.04 -14.21
CA LEU A 20 -18.63 -20.71 -14.74
C LEU A 20 -18.97 -19.74 -13.60
N SER A 21 -18.05 -19.56 -12.66
CA SER A 21 -18.05 -18.38 -11.80
C SER A 21 -17.99 -17.18 -12.74
N GLY A 22 -19.11 -16.47 -12.85
CA GLY A 22 -19.17 -15.23 -13.59
C GLY A 22 -18.18 -14.25 -12.97
N CYS A 23 -17.14 -13.90 -13.72
CA CYS A 23 -16.35 -12.72 -13.45
C CYS A 23 -17.30 -11.53 -13.56
N LEU A 24 -17.85 -11.11 -12.43
CA LEU A 24 -18.35 -9.75 -12.26
C LEU A 24 -17.13 -8.86 -12.41
N SER A 25 -16.94 -8.32 -13.62
CA SER A 25 -15.95 -7.28 -13.86
C SER A 25 -16.36 -6.08 -13.02
N ASP A 26 -15.62 -5.80 -11.95
CA ASP A 26 -15.74 -4.57 -11.18
C ASP A 26 -15.24 -3.43 -12.09
N SER A 27 -16.16 -2.77 -12.79
CA SER A 27 -15.87 -1.86 -13.90
C SER A 27 -15.25 -0.52 -13.49
N ASP A 28 -15.02 -0.33 -12.19
CA ASP A 28 -14.58 0.94 -11.60
C ASP A 28 -13.14 0.86 -11.04
N THR A 29 -12.44 -0.26 -11.27
CA THR A 29 -11.04 -0.42 -10.87
C THR A 29 -10.13 0.18 -11.94
N LEU A 30 -9.13 0.94 -11.50
CA LEU A 30 -8.08 1.54 -12.31
C LEU A 30 -6.78 0.80 -12.05
N LEU A 31 -6.00 0.54 -13.09
CA LEU A 31 -4.67 -0.02 -12.92
C LEU A 31 -3.68 1.09 -12.51
N ALA A 32 -3.13 0.97 -11.31
CA ALA A 32 -1.94 1.70 -10.88
C ALA A 32 -0.69 0.89 -11.27
N GLU A 33 0.07 1.43 -12.20
CA GLU A 33 1.32 0.82 -12.69
C GLU A 33 2.51 1.10 -11.77
N LEU A 34 2.42 2.15 -10.96
CA LEU A 34 3.48 2.60 -10.07
C LEU A 34 2.91 3.14 -8.76
N LEU A 35 3.47 2.69 -7.64
CA LEU A 35 3.39 3.40 -6.36
C LEU A 35 4.47 4.47 -6.29
N GLN A 36 4.09 5.73 -6.50
CA GLN A 36 5.00 6.88 -6.47
C GLN A 36 5.27 7.37 -5.05
N VAL A 37 4.27 7.39 -4.17
CA VAL A 37 4.40 8.02 -2.83
C VAL A 37 3.86 7.10 -1.75
N LYS A 38 4.58 7.04 -0.62
CA LYS A 38 4.02 6.64 0.68
C LYS A 38 4.28 7.75 1.69
N GLY A 39 3.26 8.16 2.42
CA GLY A 39 3.36 9.21 3.42
C GLY A 39 2.46 8.99 4.62
N ILE A 40 2.92 9.44 5.78
CA ILE A 40 2.10 9.51 6.99
C ILE A 40 2.11 10.96 7.46
N SER A 41 0.95 11.62 7.31
CA SER A 41 0.74 12.98 7.77
C SER A 41 0.03 12.97 9.11
N VAL A 42 0.50 13.80 10.03
CA VAL A 42 -0.07 13.94 11.35
C VAL A 42 -0.48 15.39 11.59
N ARG A 43 -1.50 15.59 12.43
CA ARG A 43 -1.92 16.92 12.88
C ARG A 43 -2.07 16.94 14.38
N TRP A 44 -1.62 18.02 15.01
CA TRP A 44 -1.75 18.22 16.45
C TRP A 44 -2.16 19.66 16.77
N LYS A 45 -2.47 19.91 18.03
CA LYS A 45 -2.85 21.22 18.55
C LYS A 45 -1.88 21.65 19.64
N HIS A 46 -1.39 22.88 19.50
CA HIS A 46 -0.58 23.54 20.52
C HIS A 46 -0.94 25.03 20.56
N GLU A 47 -1.12 25.59 21.75
CA GLU A 47 -1.48 27.00 21.96
C GLU A 47 -2.63 27.52 21.05
N ASN A 48 -3.73 26.75 20.97
CA ASN A 48 -4.91 27.04 20.13
C ASN A 48 -4.65 27.11 18.61
N ARG A 49 -3.48 26.66 18.14
CA ARG A 49 -3.17 26.50 16.72
C ARG A 49 -3.15 25.03 16.36
N THR A 50 -3.53 24.72 15.12
CA THR A 50 -3.36 23.39 14.55
C THR A 50 -2.13 23.40 13.68
N TYR A 51 -1.25 22.44 13.94
CA TYR A 51 -0.05 22.18 13.16
C TYR A 51 -0.23 20.87 12.39
N SER A 52 0.54 20.73 11.33
CA SER A 52 0.56 19.54 10.49
C SER A 52 1.94 19.35 9.89
N ASP A 53 2.43 18.13 9.93
CA ASP A 53 3.71 17.75 9.33
C ASP A 53 3.67 16.25 8.97
N GLN A 54 4.75 15.71 8.44
CA GLN A 54 4.86 14.32 8.00
C GLN A 54 5.94 13.58 8.78
N ILE A 55 5.55 12.50 9.45
CA ILE A 55 6.48 11.60 10.14
C ILE A 55 7.18 10.66 9.15
N LEU A 56 6.57 10.43 7.99
CA LEU A 56 7.12 9.65 6.89
C LEU A 56 6.72 10.28 5.57
N GLN A 57 7.68 10.41 4.67
CA GLN A 57 7.46 10.82 3.30
C GLN A 57 8.50 10.17 2.40
N LEU A 58 8.08 9.20 1.60
CA LEU A 58 8.91 8.45 0.67
C LEU A 58 8.36 8.59 -0.75
N HIS A 59 9.27 8.63 -1.71
CA HIS A 59 8.97 8.77 -3.13
C HIS A 59 9.79 7.76 -3.95
N SER A 60 9.17 7.20 -4.98
CA SER A 60 9.87 6.43 -6.02
C SER A 60 9.93 7.23 -7.32
N ASP A 61 11.02 7.05 -8.06
CA ASP A 61 11.22 7.61 -9.39
C ASP A 61 10.83 6.66 -10.54
N ASP A 62 10.29 5.47 -10.25
CA ASP A 62 10.01 4.36 -11.21
C ASP A 62 11.26 3.69 -11.80
N GLU A 63 12.43 4.33 -11.74
CA GLU A 63 13.68 3.85 -12.33
C GLU A 63 14.53 3.02 -11.36
N GLY A 64 13.97 2.73 -10.18
CA GLY A 64 14.59 1.89 -9.17
C GLY A 64 15.24 2.67 -8.05
N GLU A 65 14.81 3.91 -7.78
CA GLU A 65 15.23 4.66 -6.60
C GLU A 65 14.04 4.96 -5.68
N VAL A 66 14.25 4.79 -4.37
CA VAL A 66 13.33 5.29 -3.33
C VAL A 66 14.09 6.31 -2.48
N THR A 67 13.55 7.53 -2.40
CA THR A 67 14.12 8.61 -1.60
C THR A 67 13.12 9.16 -0.60
N GLY A 68 13.60 9.78 0.48
CA GLY A 68 12.72 10.53 1.35
C GLY A 68 13.23 10.72 2.77
N GLN A 69 12.29 10.86 3.69
CA GLN A 69 12.59 11.04 5.10
C GLN A 69 11.63 10.30 6.01
N VAL A 70 12.17 9.86 7.15
CA VAL A 70 11.42 9.27 8.26
C VAL A 70 11.85 9.90 9.58
N ALA A 71 10.89 10.15 10.44
CA ALA A 71 11.15 10.57 11.81
C ALA A 71 11.75 9.41 12.60
N THR A 72 12.92 9.60 13.20
CA THR A 72 13.66 8.55 13.92
C THR A 72 12.83 7.94 15.05
N GLU A 73 12.00 8.74 15.73
CA GLU A 73 11.12 8.28 16.80
C GLU A 73 10.04 7.28 16.32
N TYR A 74 9.81 7.20 15.01
CA TYR A 74 8.78 6.35 14.40
C TYR A 74 9.35 5.39 13.35
N ASP A 75 10.67 5.23 13.25
CA ASP A 75 11.36 4.48 12.19
C ASP A 75 10.96 2.99 12.06
N GLN A 76 10.47 2.39 13.15
CA GLN A 76 9.98 1.02 13.24
C GLN A 76 8.88 0.62 12.24
N MET A 77 8.29 1.59 11.52
CA MET A 77 7.37 1.34 10.40
C MET A 77 8.07 1.04 9.06
N VAL A 78 9.39 1.17 8.99
CA VAL A 78 10.23 0.92 7.82
C VAL A 78 11.09 -0.32 8.11
N SER A 79 10.63 -1.50 7.68
CA SER A 79 11.40 -2.75 7.86
C SER A 79 12.52 -2.87 6.82
N SER A 80 12.27 -2.33 5.63
CA SER A 80 13.28 -2.02 4.62
C SER A 80 12.82 -0.75 3.89
N PRO A 81 13.69 -0.11 3.09
CA PRO A 81 13.29 1.06 2.32
C PRO A 81 12.12 0.84 1.35
N THR A 82 11.87 -0.40 0.95
CA THR A 82 10.76 -0.81 0.08
C THR A 82 9.66 -1.55 0.84
N ASP A 83 9.83 -1.86 2.13
CA ASP A 83 8.84 -2.51 3.00
C ASP A 83 8.44 -1.56 4.15
N VAL A 84 7.35 -0.84 3.91
CA VAL A 84 6.83 0.18 4.81
C VAL A 84 5.44 -0.22 5.26
N THR A 85 5.32 -0.58 6.53
CA THR A 85 4.07 -1.05 7.13
C THR A 85 3.88 -0.48 8.53
N VAL A 86 2.64 -0.17 8.86
CA VAL A 86 2.26 0.41 10.15
C VAL A 86 1.50 -0.62 10.96
N SER A 87 2.14 -1.11 12.03
CA SER A 87 1.53 -2.06 12.95
C SER A 87 0.32 -1.44 13.67
N LYS A 88 -0.50 -2.30 14.29
CA LYS A 88 -1.66 -1.82 15.06
C LYS A 88 -1.21 -1.04 16.28
N GLU A 89 -0.15 -1.52 16.93
CA GLU A 89 0.45 -0.88 18.10
C GLU A 89 1.01 0.50 17.75
N MET A 90 1.66 0.63 16.58
CA MET A 90 2.12 1.92 16.07
C MET A 90 0.96 2.86 15.78
N GLN A 91 -0.11 2.38 15.13
CA GLN A 91 -1.29 3.20 14.89
C GLN A 91 -1.89 3.73 16.19
N GLU A 92 -2.04 2.88 17.21
CA GLU A 92 -2.57 3.27 18.51
C GLU A 92 -1.67 4.31 19.20
N MET A 93 -0.34 4.18 19.07
CA MET A 93 0.61 5.19 19.55
C MET A 93 0.41 6.53 18.85
N LEU A 94 0.42 6.56 17.51
CA LEU A 94 0.23 7.77 16.73
C LEU A 94 -1.12 8.45 17.01
N GLU A 95 -2.20 7.69 17.12
CA GLU A 95 -3.52 8.22 17.46
C GLU A 95 -3.61 8.74 18.92
N SER A 96 -2.72 8.29 19.80
CA SER A 96 -2.63 8.80 21.17
C SER A 96 -1.85 10.12 21.28
N GLU A 97 -0.87 10.32 20.39
CA GLU A 97 0.00 11.50 20.37
C GLU A 97 -0.56 12.63 19.49
N PHE A 98 -1.18 12.27 18.36
CA PHE A 98 -1.67 13.22 17.37
C PHE A 98 -3.20 13.29 17.36
N ASN A 99 -3.74 14.46 16.99
CA ASN A 99 -5.18 14.64 16.87
C ASN A 99 -5.78 13.99 15.61
N ASP A 100 -4.96 13.77 14.58
CA ASP A 100 -5.35 13.16 13.32
C ASP A 100 -4.12 12.54 12.67
N VAL A 101 -4.26 11.30 12.19
CA VAL A 101 -3.23 10.54 11.48
C VAL A 101 -3.81 10.15 10.13
N ARG A 102 -3.08 10.43 9.05
CA ARG A 102 -3.50 10.14 7.68
C ARG A 102 -2.42 9.40 6.94
N TYR A 103 -2.78 8.23 6.44
CA TYR A 103 -2.00 7.47 5.48
C TYR A 103 -2.28 7.99 4.09
N VAL A 104 -1.23 8.24 3.32
CA VAL A 104 -1.31 8.75 1.96
C VAL A 104 -0.50 7.82 1.07
N ILE A 105 -1.10 7.41 -0.04
CA ILE A 105 -0.38 6.80 -1.14
C ILE A 105 -0.53 7.66 -2.39
N GLY A 106 0.50 7.61 -3.23
CA GLY A 106 0.52 8.20 -4.56
C GLY A 106 0.65 7.11 -5.59
N VAL A 107 -0.31 7.02 -6.50
CA VAL A 107 -0.34 6.01 -7.56
C VAL A 107 -0.28 6.69 -8.92
N CYS A 108 0.42 6.08 -9.87
CA CYS A 108 0.49 6.54 -11.26
C CYS A 108 0.12 5.41 -12.23
N GLY A 109 -0.41 5.77 -13.39
CA GLY A 109 -0.78 4.83 -14.45
C GLY A 109 -1.57 5.49 -15.57
N ASP A 110 -1.71 4.79 -16.69
CA ASP A 110 -2.51 5.26 -17.83
C ASP A 110 -4.01 5.39 -17.47
N ASP A 111 -4.52 4.51 -16.61
CA ASP A 111 -5.92 4.54 -16.13
C ASP A 111 -6.15 5.60 -15.04
N ILE A 112 -5.06 6.14 -14.45
CA ILE A 112 -5.13 7.12 -13.37
C ILE A 112 -5.27 8.54 -13.91
N GLY A 113 -4.66 8.83 -15.07
CA GLY A 113 -4.82 10.12 -15.73
C GLY A 113 -6.03 10.17 -16.67
N ASP A 114 -6.43 11.38 -17.03
CA ASP A 114 -7.60 11.64 -17.89
C ASP A 114 -7.30 11.33 -19.38
N GLY A 115 -6.88 10.10 -19.69
CA GLY A 115 -6.52 9.63 -21.04
C GLY A 115 -5.04 9.76 -21.39
N GLU A 116 -4.18 10.03 -20.41
CA GLU A 116 -2.73 10.02 -20.49
C GLU A 116 -2.15 9.51 -19.16
N TYR A 117 -0.88 9.09 -19.13
CA TYR A 117 -0.22 8.68 -17.89
C TYR A 117 -0.30 9.80 -16.84
N GLY A 118 -0.95 9.50 -15.71
CA GLY A 118 -1.20 10.47 -14.65
C GLY A 118 -0.90 9.92 -13.27
N CYS A 119 -0.73 10.82 -12.29
CA CYS A 119 -0.48 10.47 -10.90
C CYS A 119 -1.54 11.08 -9.98
N ARG A 120 -1.94 10.32 -8.96
CA ARG A 120 -2.88 10.76 -7.93
C ARG A 120 -2.38 10.41 -6.54
N ASN A 121 -2.25 11.44 -5.70
CA ASN A 121 -1.97 11.30 -4.28
C ASN A 121 -3.26 11.50 -3.50
N ALA A 122 -3.62 10.55 -2.65
CA ALA A 122 -4.81 10.65 -1.83
C ALA A 122 -4.65 9.87 -0.52
N PRO A 123 -5.45 10.21 0.52
CA PRO A 123 -5.53 9.38 1.71
C PRO A 123 -6.05 7.98 1.38
N THR A 124 -5.63 7.02 2.18
CA THR A 124 -6.00 5.61 2.07
C THR A 124 -6.18 5.00 3.46
N PRO A 125 -6.95 3.91 3.64
CA PRO A 125 -6.94 3.14 4.88
C PRO A 125 -5.54 2.61 5.23
N ARG A 126 -5.28 2.34 6.51
CA ARG A 126 -4.00 1.78 6.97
C ARG A 126 -3.74 0.40 6.34
N GLU A 127 -4.80 -0.39 6.21
CA GLU A 127 -4.75 -1.73 5.65
C GLU A 127 -4.25 -1.70 4.20
N ASP A 128 -4.80 -0.77 3.41
CA ASP A 128 -4.45 -0.55 2.00
C ASP A 128 -3.06 0.09 1.85
N PHE A 129 -2.70 1.03 2.75
CA PHE A 129 -1.34 1.56 2.85
C PHE A 129 -0.32 0.45 3.10
N ASN A 130 -0.65 -0.53 3.94
CA ASN A 130 0.25 -1.64 4.26
C ASN A 130 0.30 -2.70 3.15
N SER A 131 -0.75 -2.84 2.34
CA SER A 131 -0.82 -3.90 1.32
C SER A 131 0.00 -3.60 0.07
N VAL A 132 0.22 -2.33 -0.26
CA VAL A 132 0.97 -1.92 -1.45
C VAL A 132 2.35 -1.37 -1.08
N GLN A 133 3.39 -1.83 -1.77
CA GLN A 133 4.78 -1.44 -1.56
C GLN A 133 5.38 -0.82 -2.81
N PHE A 134 6.55 -0.19 -2.66
CA PHE A 134 7.27 0.35 -3.81
C PHE A 134 7.65 -0.79 -4.77
N GLY A 135 7.50 -0.54 -6.07
CA GLY A 135 7.67 -1.55 -7.13
C GLY A 135 6.42 -2.38 -7.44
N ASP A 136 5.42 -2.39 -6.57
CA ASP A 136 4.17 -3.09 -6.84
C ASP A 136 3.32 -2.39 -7.91
N ARG A 137 2.51 -3.20 -8.59
CA ARG A 137 1.34 -2.74 -9.36
C ARG A 137 0.10 -3.05 -8.56
N ALA A 138 -0.93 -2.20 -8.69
CA ALA A 138 -2.15 -2.38 -7.91
C ALA A 138 -3.40 -2.04 -8.71
N ASP A 139 -4.42 -2.84 -8.51
CA ASP A 139 -5.78 -2.52 -8.88
C ASP A 139 -6.36 -1.61 -7.81
N VAL A 140 -6.72 -0.37 -8.15
CA VAL A 140 -7.20 0.62 -7.20
C VAL A 140 -8.58 1.16 -7.56
N LYS A 141 -9.32 1.61 -6.56
CA LYS A 141 -10.53 2.41 -6.75
C LYS A 141 -10.30 3.79 -6.16
N ILE A 142 -10.62 4.83 -6.93
CA ILE A 142 -10.54 6.21 -6.47
C ILE A 142 -11.95 6.76 -6.32
N ASP A 143 -12.39 6.97 -5.08
CA ASP A 143 -13.71 7.53 -4.76
C ASP A 143 -13.57 8.60 -3.68
N ASN A 144 -14.30 9.72 -3.82
CA ASN A 144 -14.30 10.81 -2.83
C ASN A 144 -12.90 11.28 -2.39
N ASN A 145 -11.92 11.26 -3.31
CA ASN A 145 -10.52 11.58 -3.02
C ASN A 145 -9.88 10.64 -1.97
N LEU A 146 -10.27 9.37 -1.98
CA LEU A 146 -9.62 8.27 -1.27
C LEU A 146 -9.17 7.25 -2.31
N ILE A 147 -8.01 6.63 -2.06
CA ILE A 147 -7.57 5.46 -2.83
C ILE A 147 -7.84 4.22 -1.98
N ASP A 148 -8.64 3.31 -2.50
CA ASP A 148 -8.78 1.96 -1.98
C ASP A 148 -7.97 0.99 -2.84
N VAL A 149 -7.14 0.16 -2.22
CA VAL A 149 -6.39 -0.90 -2.90
C VAL A 149 -7.25 -2.16 -2.96
N LYS A 150 -7.42 -2.76 -4.14
CA LYS A 150 -8.29 -3.93 -4.36
C LYS A 150 -7.49 -5.21 -4.56
N ASP A 151 -6.43 -5.14 -5.35
CA ASP A 151 -5.50 -6.23 -5.59
C ASP A 151 -4.09 -5.68 -5.80
N VAL A 152 -3.07 -6.49 -5.51
CA VAL A 152 -1.66 -6.10 -5.61
C VAL A 152 -0.89 -7.20 -6.32
N GLU A 153 -0.20 -6.82 -7.40
CA GLU A 153 0.78 -7.66 -8.08
C GLU A 153 2.18 -7.20 -7.67
N SER A 154 2.87 -8.07 -6.93
CA SER A 154 4.20 -7.75 -6.40
C SER A 154 5.23 -7.58 -7.52
N GLY A 155 5.96 -6.46 -7.46
CA GLY A 155 7.10 -6.20 -8.32
C GLY A 155 8.40 -6.78 -7.77
N ASP A 156 9.44 -6.74 -8.61
CA ASP A 156 10.81 -7.05 -8.20
C ASP A 156 11.57 -5.75 -7.93
N VAL A 157 12.11 -5.64 -6.72
CA VAL A 157 12.84 -4.46 -6.21
C VAL A 157 14.22 -4.82 -5.67
N GLU A 158 14.76 -6.01 -5.97
CA GLU A 158 16.04 -6.47 -5.41
C GLU A 158 17.21 -5.49 -5.72
N ASP A 159 17.17 -4.80 -6.85
CA ASP A 159 18.23 -3.90 -7.32
C ASP A 159 17.94 -2.41 -7.06
N TRP A 160 16.89 -2.08 -6.31
CA TRP A 160 16.50 -0.68 -6.10
C TRP A 160 17.47 0.03 -5.14
N ASN A 161 17.88 1.25 -5.50
CA ASN A 161 18.64 2.15 -4.65
C ASN A 161 17.72 2.85 -3.64
N THR A 162 18.26 3.17 -2.47
CA THR A 162 17.47 3.70 -1.36
C THR A 162 18.24 4.80 -0.65
N ASP A 163 17.70 6.02 -0.65
CA ASP A 163 18.25 7.18 0.06
C ASP A 163 17.18 7.76 0.99
N ILE A 164 17.03 7.12 2.16
CA ILE A 164 16.09 7.55 3.19
C ILE A 164 16.89 8.24 4.29
N SER A 165 16.59 9.52 4.48
CA SER A 165 17.15 10.31 5.57
C SER A 165 16.32 10.19 6.84
N GLU A 166 16.98 10.22 7.98
CA GLU A 166 16.32 10.26 9.29
C GLU A 166 16.32 11.68 9.83
N PHE A 167 15.32 12.03 10.63
CA PHE A 167 15.28 13.28 11.37
C PHE A 167 14.63 13.12 12.75
N GLU A 168 15.04 13.93 13.72
CA GLU A 168 14.42 13.95 15.05
C GLU A 168 13.14 14.80 15.01
N TRP A 169 11.99 14.14 15.17
CA TRP A 169 10.66 14.76 15.16
C TRP A 169 10.51 15.82 16.24
N SER A 170 10.91 15.46 17.45
CA SER A 170 10.84 16.32 18.63
C SER A 170 11.70 17.58 18.47
N GLU A 171 12.89 17.48 17.88
CA GLU A 171 13.71 18.65 17.59
C GLU A 171 13.09 19.54 16.51
N ARG A 172 12.60 18.94 15.41
CA ARG A 172 12.00 19.66 14.29
C ARG A 172 10.74 20.43 14.71
N ASN A 173 9.96 19.88 15.63
CA ASN A 173 8.66 20.40 16.02
C ASN A 173 8.60 20.93 17.47
N ALA A 174 9.76 21.13 18.11
CA ALA A 174 9.88 21.65 19.49
C ALA A 174 9.13 22.97 19.72
N GLU A 175 9.22 23.91 18.77
CA GLU A 175 8.53 25.21 18.84
C GLU A 175 7.00 25.10 18.70
N HIS A 176 6.52 23.94 18.28
CA HIS A 176 5.11 23.63 18.04
C HIS A 176 4.54 22.66 19.07
N GLY A 177 5.27 22.34 20.14
CA GLY A 177 4.78 21.50 21.25
C GLY A 177 4.72 20.01 20.91
N GLN A 178 5.71 19.53 20.17
CA GLN A 178 6.04 18.12 19.97
C GLN A 178 7.48 17.87 20.42
#